data_AF-A0A5K1HVY9-F1
#
_entry.id   AF-A0A5K1HVY9-F1
#
_cell.length_a   1.000
_cell.length_b   1.000
_cell.length_c   1.000
_cell.angle_alpha   90.00
_cell.angle_beta   90.00
_cell.angle_gamma   90.00
#
_symmetry.space_group_name_H-M   'P 1'
#
loop_
_entity.id
_entity.type
_entity.pdbx_description
1 polymer ?
#
loop_
_entity_poly.entity_id
_entity_poly.type
_entity_poly.pdbx_seq_one_letter_code
_entity_poly.pdbx_strand_id
1 'polypeptide(L)'
;RKKHQIIHGYSRYMFPMVTGFMNYGQQTVRAARYIGQSFMITLSHANRLPVTIQYPYENRSHQSVSVGESTLNLINALLVKYVFA
;
A
#
# COMPACT_ATOMS: atom_id res chain seq x y z
N ARG A 1 15.56 47.19 36.63
CA ARG A 1 15.26 45.76 36.94
C ARG A 1 14.18 45.11 36.06
N LYS A 2 13.26 45.83 35.41
CA LYS A 2 12.24 45.23 34.52
C LYS A 2 12.78 44.69 33.17
N LYS A 3 13.82 45.31 32.60
CA LYS A 3 14.42 44.90 31.29
C LYS A 3 14.94 43.46 31.28
N HIS A 4 15.54 43.00 32.39
CA HIS A 4 16.04 41.63 32.51
C HIS A 4 14.90 40.60 32.54
N GLN A 5 13.77 40.90 33.20
CA GLN A 5 12.60 40.01 33.22
C GLN A 5 11.93 39.86 31.84
N ILE A 6 11.94 40.92 31.03
CA ILE A 6 11.37 40.92 29.67
C ILE A 6 12.16 39.96 28.76
N ILE A 7 13.50 39.99 28.82
CA ILE A 7 14.37 39.13 28.00
C ILE A 7 14.21 37.65 28.38
N HIS A 8 14.11 37.34 29.67
CA HIS A 8 13.84 35.96 30.13
C HIS A 8 12.44 35.47 29.73
N GLY A 9 11.46 36.36 29.63
CA GLY A 9 10.11 36.05 29.14
C GLY A 9 10.12 35.59 27.68
N TYR A 10 10.73 36.36 26.77
CA TYR A 10 10.82 35.98 25.35
C TYR A 10 11.63 34.71 25.12
N SER A 11 12.75 34.54 25.83
CA SER A 11 13.58 33.33 25.76
C SER A 11 12.82 32.07 26.18
N ARG A 12 11.92 32.16 27.17
CA ARG A 12 11.09 31.04 27.65
C ARG A 12 10.07 30.54 26.62
N TYR A 13 9.54 31.40 25.77
CA TYR A 13 8.54 31.03 24.75
C TYR A 13 9.16 30.66 23.39
N MET A 14 10.28 31.28 23.01
CA MET A 14 10.91 31.01 21.71
C MET A 14 11.60 29.65 21.65
N PHE A 15 12.21 29.18 22.75
CA PHE A 15 12.90 27.91 22.81
C PHE A 15 12.01 26.67 22.54
N PRO A 16 10.83 26.51 23.19
CA PRO A 16 9.94 25.38 22.93
C PRO A 16 9.32 25.42 21.52
N MET A 17 9.06 26.62 20.96
CA MET A 17 8.54 26.78 19.60
C MET A 17 9.52 26.22 18.55
N VAL A 18 10.79 26.61 18.64
CA VAL A 18 11.85 26.15 17.71
C VAL A 18 12.12 24.65 17.90
N THR A 19 12.08 24.17 19.15
CA THR A 19 12.25 22.74 19.45
C THR A 19 11.12 21.88 18.88
N GLY A 20 9.88 22.36 18.94
CA GLY A 20 8.72 21.70 18.34
C GLY A 20 8.84 21.61 16.81
N PHE A 21 9.26 22.70 16.16
CA PHE A 21 9.50 22.72 14.71
C PHE A 21 10.60 21.74 14.29
N MET A 22 11.72 21.70 15.02
CA MET A 22 12.80 20.74 14.76
C MET A 22 12.32 19.29 14.92
N ASN A 23 11.53 18.99 15.96
CA ASN A 23 11.00 17.64 16.16
C ASN A 23 10.03 17.23 15.03
N TYR A 24 9.15 18.13 14.61
CA TYR A 24 8.26 17.88 13.47
C TYR A 24 9.05 17.66 12.18
N GLY A 25 10.04 18.51 11.88
CA GLY A 25 10.90 18.34 10.70
C GLY A 25 11.69 17.03 10.72
N GLN A 26 12.19 16.61 11.89
CA GLN A 26 12.84 15.31 12.06
C GLN A 26 11.88 14.15 11.78
N GLN A 27 10.61 14.25 12.19
CA GLN A 27 9.58 13.26 11.89
C GLN A 27 9.25 13.24 10.40
N THR A 28 9.09 14.40 9.76
CA THR A 28 8.87 14.52 8.31
C THR A 28 10.00 13.88 7.51
N VAL A 29 11.25 14.12 7.88
CA VAL A 29 12.42 13.50 7.21
C VAL A 29 12.44 11.99 7.40
N ARG A 30 12.07 11.48 8.58
CA ARG A 30 11.95 10.02 8.81
C ARG A 30 10.86 9.41 7.93
N ALA A 31 9.67 10.04 7.88
CA ALA A 31 8.58 9.59 7.04
C ALA A 31 8.96 9.61 5.55
N ALA A 32 9.57 10.69 5.08
CA ALA A 32 10.06 10.81 3.70
C ALA A 32 11.10 9.74 3.36
N ARG A 33 12.00 9.39 4.29
CA ARG A 33 12.96 8.29 4.10
C ARG A 33 12.29 6.92 3.98
N TYR A 34 11.23 6.65 4.74
CA TYR A 34 10.49 5.39 4.62
C TYR A 34 9.73 5.31 3.30
N ILE A 35 9.08 6.40 2.88
CA ILE A 35 8.39 6.48 1.58
C ILE A 35 9.38 6.38 0.41
N GLY A 36 10.54 7.04 0.51
CA GLY A 36 11.58 6.94 -0.50
C GLY A 36 12.13 5.52 -0.63
N GLN A 37 12.30 4.80 0.48
CA GLN A 37 12.71 3.40 0.47
C GLN A 37 11.68 2.49 -0.20
N SER A 38 10.39 2.62 0.12
CA SER A 38 9.35 1.80 -0.52
C SER A 38 9.27 2.06 -2.03
N PHE A 39 9.46 3.31 -2.47
CA PHE A 39 9.52 3.65 -3.89
C PHE A 39 10.73 3.03 -4.60
N MET A 40 11.92 3.12 -4.00
CA MET A 40 13.14 2.51 -4.55
C MET A 40 13.02 0.99 -4.68
N ILE A 41 12.40 0.32 -3.70
CA ILE A 41 12.16 -1.13 -3.73
C ILE A 41 11.19 -1.47 -4.87
N THR A 42 10.03 -0.82 -4.94
CA THR A 42 9.04 -1.08 -5.99
C THR A 42 9.61 -0.84 -7.39
N LEU A 43 10.37 0.25 -7.58
CA LEU A 43 11.00 0.55 -8.86
C LEU A 43 12.08 -0.47 -9.21
N SER A 44 12.86 -0.94 -8.22
CA SER A 44 13.83 -2.02 -8.42
C SER A 44 13.16 -3.34 -8.81
N HIS A 45 11.95 -3.62 -8.32
CA HIS A 45 11.19 -4.83 -8.68
C HIS A 45 10.54 -4.69 -10.06
N ALA A 46 10.07 -3.49 -10.43
CA ALA A 46 9.52 -3.21 -11.76
C ALA A 46 10.60 -3.22 -12.86
N ASN A 47 11.83 -2.85 -12.52
CA ASN A 47 12.97 -2.90 -13.45
C ASN A 47 13.52 -4.33 -13.64
N ARG A 48 13.08 -5.29 -12.82
CA ARG A 48 13.37 -6.72 -13.02
C ARG A 48 12.34 -7.25 -14.01
N LEU A 49 12.81 -7.84 -15.11
CA LEU A 49 11.96 -8.40 -16.16
C LEU A 49 10.77 -9.16 -15.53
N PRO A 50 9.53 -8.85 -15.92
CA PRO A 50 8.36 -9.52 -15.37
C PRO A 50 8.51 -11.01 -15.64
N VAL A 51 8.58 -11.82 -14.57
CA VAL A 51 8.50 -13.28 -14.66
C VAL A 51 7.04 -13.64 -14.88
N THR A 52 6.50 -13.22 -16.02
CA THR A 52 5.18 -13.63 -16.49
C THR A 52 5.37 -14.95 -17.22
N ILE A 53 5.00 -16.06 -16.58
CA ILE A 53 4.77 -17.31 -17.30
C ILE A 53 3.56 -17.06 -18.19
N GLN A 54 3.79 -16.90 -19.50
CA GLN A 54 2.71 -16.81 -20.48
C GLN A 54 1.92 -18.10 -20.41
N TYR A 55 0.72 -18.02 -19.82
CA TYR A 55 -0.16 -19.16 -19.73
C TYR A 55 -0.66 -19.47 -21.16
N PRO A 56 -0.33 -20.64 -21.72
CA PRO A 56 -0.74 -20.97 -23.07
C PRO A 56 -2.25 -21.17 -23.08
N TYR A 57 -2.98 -20.23 -23.67
CA TYR A 57 -4.43 -20.33 -23.85
C TYR A 57 -4.83 -21.35 -24.92
N GLU A 58 -3.88 -21.89 -25.68
CA GLU A 58 -4.20 -22.66 -26.89
C GLU A 58 -4.31 -24.18 -26.66
N ASN A 59 -3.73 -24.75 -25.60
CA ASN A 59 -3.57 -26.22 -25.50
C ASN A 59 -4.17 -26.83 -24.23
N ARG A 60 -5.40 -26.47 -23.86
CA ARG A 60 -6.18 -27.19 -22.82
C ARG A 60 -6.79 -28.53 -23.29
N SER A 61 -6.39 -29.05 -24.44
CA SER A 61 -6.94 -30.31 -24.99
C SER A 61 -6.41 -31.59 -24.34
N HIS A 62 -5.39 -31.52 -23.47
CA HIS A 62 -4.82 -32.71 -22.81
C HIS A 62 -4.70 -32.61 -21.28
N GLN A 63 -5.48 -31.75 -20.62
CA GLN A 63 -5.59 -31.77 -19.16
C GLN A 63 -7.06 -31.89 -18.75
N SER A 64 -7.56 -33.14 -18.80
CA SER A 64 -8.75 -33.61 -18.08
C SER A 64 -9.90 -32.59 -17.97
N VAL A 65 -10.55 -32.32 -19.10
CA VAL A 65 -11.91 -31.77 -19.10
C VAL A 65 -12.82 -32.85 -18.52
N SER A 66 -13.19 -32.78 -17.24
CA SER A 66 -14.32 -33.60 -16.77
C SER A 66 -14.93 -33.24 -15.40
N VAL A 67 -14.18 -32.68 -14.45
CA VAL A 67 -14.69 -32.62 -13.07
C VAL A 67 -15.32 -31.27 -12.70
N GLY A 68 -14.84 -30.15 -13.26
CA GLY A 68 -15.35 -28.81 -12.90
C GLY A 68 -16.59 -28.34 -13.65
N GLU A 69 -16.81 -28.78 -14.90
CA GLU A 69 -17.95 -28.34 -15.70
C GLU A 69 -19.27 -28.96 -15.23
N SER A 70 -19.27 -30.23 -14.81
CA SER A 70 -20.47 -30.91 -14.33
C SER A 70 -21.06 -30.26 -13.07
N THR A 71 -20.21 -29.79 -12.15
CA THR A 71 -20.64 -29.08 -10.94
C THR A 71 -21.20 -27.70 -11.22
N LEU A 72 -20.60 -26.93 -12.14
CA LEU A 72 -21.09 -25.60 -12.52
C LEU A 72 -22.43 -25.69 -13.26
N ASN A 73 -22.57 -26.69 -14.14
CA ASN A 73 -23.82 -26.94 -14.85
C ASN A 73 -24.96 -27.33 -13.89
N LEU A 74 -24.66 -28.12 -12.85
CA LEU A 74 -25.64 -28.46 -11.82
C LEU A 74 -26.07 -27.25 -11.00
N ILE A 75 -25.12 -26.41 -10.58
CA ILE A 75 -25.38 -25.19 -9.82
C ILE A 75 -26.22 -24.20 -10.65
N ASN A 76 -25.87 -23.99 -11.91
CA ASN A 76 -26.62 -23.10 -12.80
C ASN A 76 -28.03 -23.61 -13.07
N ALA A 77 -28.21 -24.93 -13.26
CA ALA A 77 -29.53 -25.55 -13.43
C ALA A 77 -30.41 -25.40 -12.17
N LEU A 78 -29.82 -25.56 -10.98
CA LEU A 78 -30.52 -25.33 -9.71
C LEU A 78 -30.86 -23.85 -9.53
N LEU A 79 -29.93 -22.94 -9.80
CA LEU A 79 -30.14 -21.50 -9.69
C LEU A 79 -31.30 -21.04 -10.58
N VAL A 80 -31.34 -21.48 -11.83
CA VAL A 80 -32.44 -21.18 -12.76
C VAL A 80 -33.77 -21.72 -12.22
N LYS A 81 -33.78 -22.92 -11.64
CA LYS A 81 -35.00 -23.51 -11.07
C LYS A 81 -35.51 -22.77 -9.82
N TYR A 82 -34.61 -22.18 -9.02
CA TYR A 82 -34.96 -21.43 -7.81
C TYR A 82 -35.29 -19.96 -8.06
N VAL A 83 -34.76 -19.36 -9.14
CA VAL A 83 -35.00 -17.95 -9.50
C VAL A 83 -36.26 -17.78 -10.35
N PHE A 84 -36.65 -18.78 -11.15
CA PHE A 84 -37.81 -18.72 -12.05
C PHE A 84 -39.00 -19.59 -11.60
N ALA A 85 -39.04 -20.02 -10.33
CA ALA A 85 -40.20 -20.66 -9.69
C ALA A 85 -40.86 -19.69 -8.72
#